data_AF-A0A4P5VNY0-F1
#
_entry.id   AF-A0A4P5VNY0-F1
#
_cell.length_a   1.000
_cell.length_b   1.000
_cell.length_c   1.000
_cell.angle_alpha   90.00
_cell.angle_beta   90.00
_cell.angle_gamma   90.00
#
_symmetry.space_group_name_H-M   'P 1'
#
loop_
_entity.id
_entity.type
_entity.pdbx_description
1 polymer ?
#
loop_
_entity_poly.entity_id
_entity_poly.type
_entity_poly.pdbx_seq_one_letter_code
_entity_poly.pdbx_strand_id
1 'polypeptide(L)'
;MPSPLSPTAPASSPCWLVRPRSDGGCDYVSFFPIHGAVEMREGSHLPPQMPLLKRRRHLAADEADACRRLLQLEAGFRHSDPLF
;
A
#
# COMPACT_ATOMS: atom_id res chain seq x y z
N MET A 1 -36.95 13.14 -14.96
CA MET A 1 -35.79 12.34 -15.40
C MET A 1 -34.79 12.29 -14.27
N PRO A 2 -34.30 11.12 -13.83
CA PRO A 2 -33.26 11.06 -12.81
C PRO A 2 -31.90 11.43 -13.43
N SER A 3 -31.14 12.26 -12.71
CA SER A 3 -29.83 12.77 -13.07
C SER A 3 -28.79 11.66 -13.30
N PRO A 4 -27.79 11.86 -14.19
CA PRO A 4 -26.72 10.90 -14.38
C PRO A 4 -25.82 10.86 -13.14
N LEU A 5 -25.54 9.63 -12.71
CA LEU A 5 -24.56 9.27 -11.69
C LEU A 5 -23.25 10.00 -11.95
N SER A 6 -22.75 10.70 -10.93
CA SER A 6 -21.40 11.27 -10.94
C SER A 6 -20.39 10.23 -11.41
N PRO A 7 -19.40 10.60 -12.24
CA PRO A 7 -18.34 9.68 -12.60
C PRO A 7 -17.63 9.26 -11.30
N THR A 8 -17.76 7.98 -10.95
CA THR A 8 -16.91 7.31 -9.97
C THR A 8 -15.48 7.70 -10.31
N ALA A 9 -14.85 8.53 -9.48
CA ALA A 9 -13.44 8.86 -9.62
C ALA A 9 -12.67 7.56 -9.86
N PRO A 10 -11.71 7.51 -10.80
CA PRO A 10 -10.96 6.29 -11.04
C PRO A 10 -10.43 5.81 -9.69
N ALA A 11 -10.81 4.60 -9.29
CA ALA A 11 -10.30 4.01 -8.07
C ALA A 11 -8.79 3.98 -8.22
N SER A 12 -8.09 4.88 -7.52
CA SER A 12 -6.64 5.03 -7.65
C SER A 12 -6.02 3.65 -7.48
N SER A 13 -5.15 3.24 -8.41
CA SER A 13 -4.54 1.92 -8.29
C SER A 13 -3.77 1.82 -6.96
N PRO A 14 -3.79 0.66 -6.30
CA PRO A 14 -3.12 0.50 -5.02
C PRO A 14 -1.62 0.78 -5.15
N CYS A 15 -1.08 1.54 -4.20
CA CYS A 15 0.33 1.89 -4.18
C CYS A 15 1.12 0.84 -3.38
N TRP A 16 2.13 0.26 -4.00
CA TRP A 16 2.99 -0.75 -3.38
C TRP A 16 4.40 -0.23 -3.16
N LEU A 17 4.91 -0.51 -1.97
CA LEU A 17 6.26 -0.24 -1.56
C LEU A 17 6.94 -1.51 -1.06
N VAL A 18 8.22 -1.67 -1.38
CA VAL A 18 9.03 -2.78 -0.90
C VAL A 18 10.37 -2.29 -0.38
N ARG A 19 10.93 -3.03 0.58
CA ARG A 19 12.28 -2.85 1.08
C ARG A 19 12.99 -4.21 1.10
N PRO A 20 14.03 -4.42 0.28
CA PRO A 20 14.84 -5.63 0.33
C PRO A 20 15.47 -5.83 1.71
N ARG A 21 15.60 -7.09 2.11
CA ARG A 21 16.25 -7.51 3.36
C ARG A 21 17.48 -8.35 3.03
N SER A 22 18.44 -8.39 3.95
CA SER A 22 19.70 -9.12 3.78
C SER A 22 19.56 -10.64 3.74
N ASP A 23 18.41 -11.18 4.17
CA ASP A 23 18.08 -12.62 4.13
C ASP A 23 17.51 -13.07 2.79
N GLY A 24 17.49 -12.20 1.78
CA GLY A 24 16.90 -12.46 0.45
C GLY A 24 15.39 -12.26 0.38
N GLY A 25 14.75 -11.89 1.49
CA GLY A 25 13.35 -11.48 1.53
C GLY A 25 13.15 -9.98 1.31
N CYS A 26 11.91 -9.53 1.48
CA CYS A 26 11.55 -8.12 1.55
C CYS A 26 10.48 -7.87 2.61
N ASP A 27 10.47 -6.65 3.16
CA ASP A 27 9.27 -6.10 3.77
C ASP A 27 8.46 -5.38 2.68
N TYR A 28 7.14 -5.44 2.76
CA TYR A 28 6.26 -4.75 1.84
C TYR A 28 5.19 -3.95 2.58
N VAL A 29 4.74 -2.88 1.93
CA VAL A 29 3.63 -2.05 2.36
C VAL A 29 2.76 -1.77 1.14
N SER A 30 1.45 -1.97 1.26
CA SER A 30 0.48 -1.58 0.25
C SER A 30 -0.57 -0.63 0.79
N PHE A 31 -0.95 0.34 -0.01
CA PHE A 31 -1.96 1.35 0.29
C PHE A 31 -3.12 1.17 -0.69
N PHE A 32 -4.23 0.63 -0.21
CA PHE A 32 -5.45 0.43 -0.98
C PHE A 32 -6.43 1.56 -0.69
N PRO A 33 -6.81 2.36 -1.69
CA PRO A 33 -7.89 3.30 -1.48
C PRO A 33 -9.19 2.54 -1.25
N ILE A 34 -9.84 2.86 -0.14
CA ILE A 34 -11.18 2.39 0.23
C ILE A 34 -12.10 3.61 0.28
N HIS A 35 -13.42 3.45 0.20
CA HIS A 35 -14.36 4.58 0.11
C HIS A 35 -14.17 5.62 1.24
N GLY A 36 -13.45 6.71 0.94
CA GLY A 36 -13.15 7.80 1.88
C GLY A 36 -11.92 7.61 2.79
N ALA A 37 -11.15 6.53 2.63
CA ALA A 37 -9.97 6.24 3.46
C ALA A 37 -8.92 5.41 2.68
N VAL A 38 -7.84 5.03 3.34
CA VAL A 38 -6.81 4.14 2.80
C VAL A 38 -6.57 2.98 3.75
N GLU A 39 -6.70 1.76 3.25
CA GLU A 39 -6.25 0.58 3.97
C GLU A 39 -4.76 0.37 3.68
N MET A 40 -3.94 0.54 4.71
CA MET A 40 -2.52 0.25 4.68
C MET A 40 -2.27 -1.16 5.20
N ARG A 41 -1.59 -1.99 4.40
CA ARG A 41 -1.22 -3.37 4.71
C ARG A 41 0.29 -3.49 4.76
N GLU A 42 0.81 -3.97 5.87
CA GLU A 42 2.25 -4.14 6.10
C GLU A 42 2.57 -5.61 6.28
N GLY A 43 3.62 -6.10 5.62
CA GLY A 43 3.98 -7.51 5.67
C GLY A 43 5.42 -7.78 5.27
N SER A 44 5.75 -9.05 5.13
CA SER A 44 7.04 -9.51 4.61
C SER A 44 6.88 -10.71 3.70
N HIS A 45 7.78 -10.84 2.75
CA HIS A 45 7.83 -11.97 1.83
C HIS A 45 9.26 -12.50 1.76
N LEU A 46 9.44 -13.78 2.04
CA LEU A 46 10.69 -14.51 1.84
C LEU A 46 10.40 -15.65 0.86
N PRO A 47 10.78 -15.51 -0.42
CA PRO A 47 10.60 -16.59 -1.39
C PRO A 47 11.26 -17.89 -0.92
N PRO A 48 10.64 -19.07 -1.18
CA PRO A 48 9.44 -19.30 -1.97
C PRO A 48 8.12 -19.25 -1.18
N GLN A 49 8.12 -18.73 0.05
CA GLN A 49 6.98 -18.79 0.95
C GLN A 49 5.88 -17.80 0.55
N MET A 50 4.64 -18.03 0.99
CA MET A 50 3.57 -17.05 0.81
C MET A 50 3.89 -15.74 1.55
N PRO A 51 3.59 -14.56 0.96
CA PRO A 51 3.68 -13.29 1.65
C PRO A 51 2.89 -13.28 2.96
N LEU A 52 3.55 -12.94 4.05
CA LEU A 52 2.96 -12.87 5.38
C LEU A 52 2.50 -11.45 5.66
N LEU A 53 1.21 -11.30 5.96
CA LEU A 53 0.67 -10.03 6.41
C LEU A 53 0.88 -9.87 7.91
N LYS A 54 1.55 -8.78 8.32
CA LYS A 54 1.86 -8.47 9.71
C LYS A 54 0.82 -7.54 10.34
N ARG A 55 0.42 -6.48 9.63
CA ARG A 55 -0.50 -5.45 10.17
C ARG A 55 -1.41 -4.87 9.09
N ARG A 56 -2.62 -4.50 9.51
CA ARG A 56 -3.57 -3.68 8.75
C ARG A 56 -3.90 -2.42 9.52
N ARG A 57 -4.01 -1.28 8.84
CA ARG A 57 -4.42 0.00 9.42
C ARG A 57 -5.34 0.72 8.44
N HIS A 58 -6.37 1.38 8.96
CA HIS A 58 -7.16 2.32 8.19
C HIS A 58 -6.66 3.72 8.51
N LEU A 59 -6.29 4.45 7.47
CA LEU A 59 -5.73 5.79 7.57
C LEU A 59 -6.60 6.76 6.76
N ALA A 60 -6.66 8.01 7.20
CA ALA A 60 -7.12 9.07 6.32
C ALA A 60 -6.16 9.22 5.13
N ALA A 61 -6.63 9.80 4.02
CA ALA A 61 -5.84 9.90 2.79
C ALA A 61 -4.53 10.68 2.98
N ASP A 62 -4.60 11.78 3.73
CA ASP A 62 -3.51 12.65 4.13
C ASP A 62 -2.50 11.95 5.06
N GLU A 63 -2.99 11.16 6.03
CA GLU A 63 -2.15 10.34 6.90
C GLU A 63 -1.41 9.25 6.11
N ALA A 64 -2.11 8.60 5.17
CA ALA A 64 -1.52 7.60 4.29
C ALA A 64 -0.42 8.20 3.40
N ASP A 65 -0.63 9.39 2.86
CA ASP A 65 0.36 10.11 2.08
C ASP A 65 1.60 10.49 2.89
N ALA A 66 1.41 10.99 4.11
CA ALA A 66 2.52 11.26 5.03
C ALA A 66 3.29 9.99 5.37
N CYS A 67 2.59 8.89 5.69
CA CYS A 67 3.19 7.61 6.02
C CYS A 67 4.00 7.03 4.84
N ARG A 68 3.45 7.10 3.62
CA ARG A 68 4.14 6.70 2.39
C ARG A 68 5.44 7.47 2.21
N ARG A 69 5.43 8.80 2.35
CA ARG A 69 6.63 9.64 2.21
C ARG A 69 7.69 9.28 3.25
N LEU A 70 7.30 9.12 4.52
CA LEU A 70 8.24 8.73 5.59
C LEU A 70 8.89 7.37 5.32
N LEU A 71 8.10 6.38 4.87
CA LEU A 71 8.65 5.06 4.52
C LEU A 71 9.69 5.13 3.41
N GLN A 72 9.46 5.99 2.42
CA GLN A 72 10.37 6.15 1.28
C GLN A 72 11.64 6.93 1.65
N LEU A 73 11.49 8.01 2.42
CA LEU A 73 12.60 8.90 2.77
C LEU A 73 13.48 8.33 3.88
N GLU A 74 12.89 7.69 4.88
CA GLU A 74 13.61 7.32 6.12
C GLU A 74 13.82 5.81 6.25
N ALA A 75 12.86 4.99 5.80
CA ALA A 75 12.91 3.55 6.02
C ALA A 75 13.47 2.75 4.82
N GLY A 76 13.76 3.42 3.69
CA GLY A 76 14.36 2.80 2.51
C GLY A 76 13.39 2.02 1.62
N PHE A 77 12.08 2.26 1.76
CA PHE A 77 11.08 1.64 0.90
C PHE A 77 11.06 2.28 -0.50
N ARG A 78 10.86 1.47 -1.54
CA ARG A 78 10.81 1.90 -2.94
C ARG A 78 9.53 1.43 -3.60
N HIS A 79 9.06 2.15 -4.60
CA HIS A 79 7.91 1.72 -5.40
C HIS A 79 8.16 0.36 -6.07
N SER A 80 7.11 -0.43 -6.15
CA SER A 80 7.10 -1.77 -6.70
C SER A 80 5.80 -2.02 -7.44
N ASP A 81 5.82 -2.98 -8.35
CA ASP A 81 4.61 -3.65 -8.79
C ASP A 81 3.96 -4.42 -7.62
N PRO A 82 2.67 -4.73 -7.70
CA PRO A 82 2.01 -5.63 -6.75
C PRO A 82 2.77 -6.95 -6.63
N LEU A 83 3.04 -7.37 -5.40
CA LEU A 83 3.75 -8.63 -5.15
C LEU A 83 2.84 -9.87 -5.29
N PHE A 84 1.52 -9.67 -5.33
CA PHE A 84 0.48 -10.70 -5.37
C PHE A 84 -0.85 -10.12 -5.88
#